data_AF-R7A634-F1
#
_entry.id   AF-R7A634-F1
#
_cell.length_a   1.000
_cell.length_b   1.000
_cell.length_c   1.000
_cell.angle_alpha   90.00
_cell.angle_beta   90.00
_cell.angle_gamma   90.00
#
_symmetry.space_group_name_H-M   'P 1'
#
loop_
_entity.id
_entity.type
_entity.pdbx_description
1 polymer ?
#
loop_
_entity_poly.entity_id
_entity_poly.type
_entity_poly.pdbx_seq_one_letter_code
_entity_poly.pdbx_strand_id
1 'polypeptide(L)'
;MKQIKMKKFLCVLLATALLCTACTSCGSASGKKDQVFLQQVEQSITKAQPILNDCISIASNMASRTYGLVPGEDVSEYVELCRSNAELLDQKIGALRKCMQETEQLSAPSTERGQAVYDAQQEYYTDALASLSVMYQTLSFYVNQYDECTVLLDAIAGSQEDYQSYLYEVYQAALQVKEQYKALDTPSYMEEIWPLYSSSVDMMIKYLEAESWGTTGDVLRYYSAAQIIQRMSIVAGAYETTINDLLASEYIHCADTLDANLKVLGEEIMTACSGGVLPQEGYMTKDPVVFLHYTMTDEIYPNLYPAANSIVNLMIYTDKGIGSVTVTAEIPGFTQVYEQKLTITPEITYLMIKPPILSEMPDLSSARDTQIIFKITDDITGEVLAQDSKPLKLYSIYDYRPYSDEFGIIQNDNVLAWMTPESDGVLAVRRNAVAWLENTFGSSNGILPGYQYSYGYGQGEEAYVTMIQVAAIQSAISAMGVRYNMGAYSLNATQRVLMPDAVLASQSGICIETAILMASVLQSADMHPMIVFTPGHAQVAVETWSGSGQYFLIETTKLPFDATVNDVNNLIAYYSSEDWANYLGQKQQQAQESGGMVYVVDCDLAKDLNIKGLAY
;
A
#
# COMPACT_ATOMS: atom_id res chain seq x y z
N MET A 1 21.75 22.56 45.82
CA MET A 1 22.13 22.47 47.25
C MET A 1 20.95 22.96 48.07
N LYS A 2 20.29 22.26 49.00
CA LYS A 2 20.46 21.01 49.76
C LYS A 2 19.02 20.44 49.94
N GLN A 3 18.72 19.19 49.59
CA GLN A 3 18.88 17.98 50.41
C GLN A 3 18.32 18.08 51.85
N ILE A 4 17.27 17.29 52.13
CA ILE A 4 17.12 16.42 53.32
C ILE A 4 16.35 15.17 52.83
N LYS A 5 17.02 14.10 52.39
CA LYS A 5 17.44 12.86 53.11
C LYS A 5 16.33 11.98 53.71
N MET A 6 16.20 10.80 53.09
CA MET A 6 15.57 9.55 53.52
C MET A 6 15.97 9.07 54.94
N LYS A 7 15.05 8.32 55.57
CA LYS A 7 15.38 7.12 56.37
C LYS A 7 14.35 6.00 56.10
N LYS A 8 14.86 4.79 55.86
CA LYS A 8 14.19 3.48 55.71
C LYS A 8 13.89 2.83 57.08
N PHE A 9 12.86 1.98 57.14
CA PHE A 9 12.65 0.73 57.93
C PHE A 9 11.19 0.30 57.66
N LEU A 10 10.79 -0.75 56.92
CA LEU A 10 11.03 -2.21 56.86
C LEU A 10 10.43 -3.05 58.03
N CYS A 11 9.45 -3.91 57.67
CA CYS A 11 8.99 -5.19 58.28
C CYS A 11 8.14 -5.16 59.57
N VAL A 12 7.16 -6.03 59.89
CA VAL A 12 6.40 -7.13 59.24
C VAL A 12 5.37 -7.68 60.28
N LEU A 13 4.19 -8.14 59.83
CA LEU A 13 3.23 -9.16 60.37
C LEU A 13 2.37 -9.01 61.67
N LEU A 14 1.08 -9.34 61.45
CA LEU A 14 0.13 -10.21 62.20
C LEU A 14 -0.61 -9.74 63.48
N ALA A 15 -1.96 -9.69 63.40
CA ALA A 15 -2.92 -10.59 64.09
C ALA A 15 -4.22 -9.91 64.64
N THR A 16 -5.36 -10.21 63.97
CA THR A 16 -6.71 -10.59 64.48
C THR A 16 -7.24 -10.12 65.85
N ALA A 17 -8.45 -9.52 65.88
CA ALA A 17 -9.74 -10.16 66.30
C ALA A 17 -10.80 -9.16 66.86
N LEU A 18 -12.00 -9.22 66.26
CA LEU A 18 -13.37 -9.08 66.81
C LEU A 18 -13.66 -8.25 68.08
N LEU A 19 -14.67 -7.37 68.00
CA LEU A 19 -15.81 -7.36 68.93
C LEU A 19 -17.01 -6.57 68.38
N CYS A 20 -18.17 -7.23 68.41
CA CYS A 20 -19.50 -6.77 68.01
C CYS A 20 -20.05 -5.67 68.93
N THR A 21 -20.82 -4.73 68.39
CA THR A 21 -22.04 -4.24 69.05
C THR A 21 -23.11 -3.93 68.01
N ALA A 22 -24.33 -4.39 68.31
CA ALA A 22 -25.51 -4.29 67.47
C ALA A 22 -26.26 -2.97 67.72
N CYS A 23 -26.74 -2.36 66.64
CA CYS A 23 -27.96 -1.55 66.68
C CYS A 23 -28.92 -2.12 65.63
N THR A 24 -29.99 -2.71 66.13
CA THR A 24 -31.15 -3.19 65.39
C THR A 24 -31.93 -2.00 64.82
N SER A 25 -32.04 -1.91 63.50
CA SER A 25 -33.20 -1.29 62.86
C SER A 25 -33.96 -2.37 62.09
N CYS A 26 -35.27 -2.44 62.33
CA CYS A 26 -36.19 -3.30 61.60
C CYS A 26 -36.37 -2.76 60.19
N GLY A 27 -35.72 -3.40 59.22
CA GLY A 27 -36.00 -3.28 57.78
C GLY A 27 -36.28 -4.68 57.23
N SER A 28 -37.32 -4.80 56.41
CA SER A 28 -37.83 -6.01 55.78
C SER A 28 -36.76 -7.02 55.31
N ALA A 29 -37.00 -8.31 55.58
CA ALA A 29 -36.13 -9.45 55.22
C ALA A 29 -35.90 -9.67 53.70
N SER A 30 -36.41 -8.80 52.84
CA SER A 30 -36.13 -8.77 51.39
C SER A 30 -34.81 -8.04 51.04
N GLY A 31 -34.30 -7.16 51.91
CA GLY A 31 -33.15 -6.28 51.62
C GLY A 31 -31.75 -6.87 51.88
N LYS A 32 -31.63 -8.15 52.25
CA LYS A 32 -30.33 -8.82 52.53
C LYS A 32 -29.95 -9.90 51.51
N LYS A 33 -30.84 -10.20 50.54
CA LYS A 33 -30.51 -11.15 49.47
C LYS A 33 -29.45 -10.54 48.57
N ASP A 34 -28.48 -11.35 48.15
CA ASP A 34 -27.35 -10.99 47.28
C ASP A 34 -26.40 -9.90 47.81
N GLN A 35 -26.52 -9.46 49.07
CA GLN A 35 -25.69 -8.37 49.61
C GLN A 35 -24.18 -8.66 49.55
N VAL A 36 -23.78 -9.91 49.80
CA VAL A 36 -22.39 -10.35 49.71
C VAL A 36 -21.89 -10.31 48.26
N PHE A 37 -22.73 -10.79 47.32
CA PHE A 37 -22.45 -10.75 45.89
C PHE A 37 -22.22 -9.30 45.42
N LEU A 38 -23.16 -8.40 45.72
CA LEU A 38 -23.08 -6.99 45.32
C LEU A 38 -21.82 -6.29 45.90
N GLN A 39 -21.47 -6.56 47.16
CA GLN A 39 -20.24 -6.03 47.76
C GLN A 39 -18.96 -6.54 47.08
N GLN A 40 -18.94 -7.80 46.65
CA GLN A 40 -17.79 -8.38 45.97
C GLN A 40 -17.66 -7.85 44.54
N VAL A 41 -18.77 -7.68 43.81
CA VAL A 41 -18.77 -7.04 42.49
C VAL A 41 -18.30 -5.59 42.59
N GLU A 42 -18.83 -4.80 43.53
CA GLU A 42 -18.41 -3.41 43.77
C GLU A 42 -16.90 -3.30 44.04
N GLN A 43 -16.37 -4.18 44.91
CA GLN A 43 -14.92 -4.24 45.18
C GLN A 43 -14.11 -4.61 43.95
N SER A 44 -14.59 -5.56 43.13
CA SER A 44 -13.89 -5.99 41.92
C SER A 44 -13.85 -4.87 40.88
N ILE A 45 -14.98 -4.22 40.59
CA ILE A 45 -15.07 -3.08 39.67
C ILE A 45 -14.21 -1.91 40.17
N THR A 46 -14.22 -1.62 41.48
CA THR A 46 -13.36 -0.57 42.07
C THR A 46 -11.87 -0.83 41.83
N LYS A 47 -11.43 -2.10 41.86
CA LYS A 47 -10.04 -2.48 41.52
C LYS A 47 -9.76 -2.35 40.02
N ALA A 48 -10.76 -2.59 39.17
CA ALA A 48 -10.62 -2.53 37.72
C ALA A 48 -10.50 -1.10 37.18
N GLN A 49 -11.22 -0.13 37.76
CA GLN A 49 -11.20 1.27 37.33
C GLN A 49 -9.80 1.91 37.19
N PRO A 50 -8.88 1.81 38.17
CA PRO A 50 -7.52 2.34 37.99
C PRO A 50 -6.71 1.57 36.92
N ILE A 51 -7.00 0.29 36.68
CA ILE A 51 -6.38 -0.48 35.60
C ILE A 51 -6.79 0.11 34.24
N LEU A 52 -8.07 0.42 34.06
CA LEU A 52 -8.56 1.05 32.82
C LEU A 52 -7.94 2.45 32.63
N ASN A 53 -7.82 3.26 33.69
CA ASN A 53 -7.17 4.58 33.60
C ASN A 53 -5.70 4.50 33.15
N ASP A 54 -4.97 3.50 33.65
CA ASP A 54 -3.58 3.26 33.20
C ASP A 54 -3.56 2.89 31.70
N CYS A 55 -4.48 2.03 31.25
CA CYS A 55 -4.57 1.62 29.84
C CYS A 55 -4.97 2.77 28.92
N ILE A 56 -5.92 3.62 29.32
CA ILE A 56 -6.28 4.86 28.60
C ILE A 56 -5.06 5.77 28.44
N SER A 57 -4.24 5.88 29.49
CA SER A 57 -3.03 6.70 29.46
C SER A 57 -1.99 6.12 28.50
N ILE A 58 -1.82 4.79 28.45
CA ILE A 58 -0.96 4.10 27.48
C ILE A 58 -1.47 4.38 26.06
N ALA A 59 -2.74 4.13 25.79
CA ALA A 59 -3.37 4.31 24.49
C ALA A 59 -3.23 5.77 23.98
N SER A 60 -3.59 6.75 24.82
CA SER A 60 -3.47 8.17 24.49
C SER A 60 -2.02 8.59 24.22
N ASN A 61 -1.06 8.05 24.98
CA ASN A 61 0.35 8.32 24.74
C ASN A 61 0.82 7.73 23.42
N MET A 62 0.44 6.49 23.12
CA MET A 62 0.78 5.81 21.87
C MET A 62 0.20 6.52 20.66
N ALA A 63 -1.08 6.94 20.71
CA ALA A 63 -1.69 7.75 19.65
C ALA A 63 -0.87 9.02 19.38
N SER A 64 -0.54 9.78 20.41
CA SER A 64 0.25 11.01 20.28
C SER A 64 1.66 10.77 19.74
N ARG A 65 2.30 9.65 20.10
CA ARG A 65 3.66 9.32 19.63
C ARG A 65 3.65 8.82 18.20
N THR A 66 2.63 8.08 17.81
CA THR A 66 2.47 7.54 16.45
C THR A 66 2.28 8.66 15.43
N TYR A 67 1.48 9.69 15.74
CA TYR A 67 1.39 10.89 14.89
C TYR A 67 2.70 11.68 14.76
N GLY A 68 3.63 11.48 15.68
CA GLY A 68 4.95 12.10 15.64
C GLY A 68 5.97 11.31 14.82
N LEU A 69 5.63 10.12 14.31
CA LEU A 69 6.53 9.33 13.48
C LEU A 69 6.70 9.98 12.12
N VAL A 70 7.95 10.13 11.71
CA VAL A 70 8.32 10.64 10.40
C VAL A 70 8.73 9.45 9.53
N PRO A 71 8.08 9.23 8.37
CA PRO A 71 8.43 8.14 7.47
C PRO A 71 9.91 8.16 7.10
N GLY A 72 10.57 7.00 7.21
CA GLY A 72 11.99 6.83 6.87
C GLY A 72 13.01 7.29 7.91
N GLU A 73 12.59 7.76 9.10
CA GLU A 73 13.52 7.99 10.23
C GLU A 73 13.72 6.70 11.06
N ASP A 74 14.82 6.64 11.83
CA ASP A 74 15.07 5.53 12.76
C ASP A 74 14.01 5.53 13.88
N VAL A 75 13.19 4.48 13.89
CA VAL A 75 12.07 4.29 14.83
C VAL A 75 12.43 3.45 16.07
N SER A 76 13.70 3.15 16.30
CA SER A 76 14.15 2.30 17.43
C SER A 76 13.61 2.74 18.79
N GLU A 77 13.56 4.04 19.08
CA GLU A 77 12.97 4.56 20.32
C GLU A 77 11.47 4.26 20.45
N TYR A 78 10.74 4.31 19.33
CA TYR A 78 9.32 4.01 19.30
C TYR A 78 9.06 2.50 19.46
N VAL A 79 9.89 1.65 18.85
CA VAL A 79 9.80 0.19 19.00
C VAL A 79 10.01 -0.22 20.46
N GLU A 80 11.00 0.36 21.15
CA GLU A 80 11.24 0.07 22.57
C GLU A 80 10.10 0.59 23.47
N LEU A 81 9.45 1.69 23.07
CA LEU A 81 8.23 2.15 23.72
C LEU A 81 7.08 1.15 23.50
N CYS A 82 6.89 0.64 22.27
CA CYS A 82 5.89 -0.40 21.97
C CYS A 82 6.14 -1.66 22.82
N ARG A 83 7.40 -2.13 22.88
CA ARG A 83 7.81 -3.30 23.67
C ARG A 83 7.49 -3.11 25.15
N SER A 84 7.89 -1.97 25.72
CA SER A 84 7.64 -1.63 27.13
C SER A 84 6.14 -1.53 27.44
N ASN A 85 5.37 -0.93 26.55
CA ASN A 85 3.92 -0.77 26.72
C ASN A 85 3.17 -2.08 26.52
N ALA A 86 3.62 -2.97 25.62
CA ALA A 86 3.04 -4.31 25.46
C ALA A 86 3.21 -5.14 26.73
N GLU A 87 4.40 -5.13 27.35
CA GLU A 87 4.65 -5.80 28.63
C GLU A 87 3.77 -5.24 29.76
N LEU A 88 3.65 -3.91 29.85
CA LEU A 88 2.80 -3.27 30.84
C LEU A 88 1.32 -3.64 30.61
N LEU A 89 0.88 -3.61 29.36
CA LEU A 89 -0.49 -3.92 28.99
C LEU A 89 -0.85 -5.38 29.27
N ASP A 90 0.04 -6.33 29.01
CA ASP A 90 -0.16 -7.74 29.38
C ASP A 90 -0.35 -7.91 30.90
N GLN A 91 0.44 -7.20 31.71
CA GLN A 91 0.26 -7.19 33.17
C GLN A 91 -1.11 -6.61 33.57
N LYS A 92 -1.57 -5.56 32.89
CA LYS A 92 -2.90 -4.94 33.14
C LYS A 92 -4.04 -5.88 32.72
N ILE A 93 -3.93 -6.52 31.56
CA ILE A 93 -4.87 -7.54 31.08
C ILE A 93 -4.94 -8.70 32.10
N GLY A 94 -3.80 -9.20 32.57
CA GLY A 94 -3.75 -10.24 33.59
C GLY A 94 -4.41 -9.84 34.91
N ALA A 95 -4.19 -8.59 35.36
CA ALA A 95 -4.85 -8.06 36.55
C ALA A 95 -6.36 -7.89 36.37
N LEU A 96 -6.82 -7.47 35.19
CA LEU A 96 -8.24 -7.34 34.86
C LEU A 96 -8.93 -8.70 34.78
N ARG A 97 -8.31 -9.70 34.13
CA ARG A 97 -8.78 -11.10 34.13
C ARG A 97 -8.93 -11.65 35.54
N LYS A 98 -8.02 -11.32 36.45
CA LYS A 98 -8.15 -11.72 37.85
C LYS A 98 -9.38 -11.09 38.53
N CYS A 99 -9.68 -9.82 38.23
CA CYS A 99 -10.90 -9.16 38.74
C CYS A 99 -12.18 -9.84 38.21
N MET A 100 -12.19 -10.22 36.93
CA MET A 100 -13.26 -11.02 36.31
C MET A 100 -13.41 -12.39 36.97
N GLN A 101 -12.31 -13.12 37.19
CA GLN A 101 -12.37 -14.44 37.85
C GLN A 101 -12.87 -14.35 39.30
N GLU A 102 -12.57 -13.26 40.02
CA GLU A 102 -13.10 -13.03 41.38
C GLU A 102 -14.64 -12.93 41.39
N THR A 103 -15.25 -12.40 40.32
CA THR A 103 -16.71 -12.26 40.21
C THR A 103 -17.38 -13.52 39.64
N GLU A 104 -16.72 -14.26 38.76
CA GLU A 104 -17.22 -15.54 38.21
C GLU A 104 -17.34 -16.64 39.27
N GLN A 105 -16.50 -16.61 40.30
CA GLN A 105 -16.54 -17.58 41.41
C GLN A 105 -17.69 -17.35 42.39
N LEU A 106 -18.42 -16.25 42.23
CA LEU A 106 -19.53 -15.92 43.11
C LEU A 106 -20.74 -16.81 42.83
N SER A 107 -21.51 -17.11 43.88
CA SER A 107 -22.79 -17.78 43.70
C SER A 107 -23.74 -16.89 42.91
N ALA A 108 -24.49 -17.49 41.97
CA ALA A 108 -25.46 -16.78 41.15
C ALA A 108 -26.44 -15.98 42.04
N PRO A 109 -26.73 -14.72 41.67
CA PRO A 109 -27.68 -13.90 42.40
C PRO A 109 -29.10 -14.47 42.32
N SER A 110 -29.92 -14.11 43.29
CA SER A 110 -31.30 -14.59 43.43
C SER A 110 -32.36 -13.50 43.22
N THR A 111 -31.93 -12.25 43.10
CA THR A 111 -32.76 -11.06 42.89
C THR A 111 -32.59 -10.52 41.48
N GLU A 112 -33.62 -9.85 40.97
CA GLU A 112 -33.59 -9.18 39.65
C GLU A 112 -32.45 -8.15 39.55
N ARG A 113 -32.26 -7.34 40.61
CA ARG A 113 -31.13 -6.41 40.71
C ARG A 113 -29.78 -7.13 40.69
N GLY A 114 -29.65 -8.22 41.45
CA GLY A 114 -28.43 -9.01 41.46
C GLY A 114 -28.12 -9.59 40.08
N GLN A 115 -29.14 -10.10 39.37
CA GLN A 115 -28.99 -10.62 38.01
C GLN A 115 -28.56 -9.53 37.02
N ALA A 116 -29.20 -8.36 37.06
CA ALA A 116 -28.84 -7.24 36.18
C ALA A 116 -27.38 -6.79 36.40
N VAL A 117 -26.91 -6.76 37.66
CA VAL A 117 -25.51 -6.48 38.00
C VAL A 117 -24.57 -7.59 37.52
N TYR A 118 -25.00 -8.85 37.62
CA TYR A 118 -24.22 -10.00 37.11
C TYR A 118 -24.02 -9.92 35.60
N ASP A 119 -25.06 -9.61 34.84
CA ASP A 119 -24.99 -9.49 33.38
C ASP A 119 -24.11 -8.29 32.98
N ALA A 120 -24.32 -7.13 33.61
CA ALA A 120 -23.55 -5.92 33.34
C ALA A 120 -22.05 -6.07 33.63
N GLN A 121 -21.67 -6.75 34.72
CA GLN A 121 -20.26 -6.95 35.02
C GLN A 121 -19.58 -7.98 34.09
N GLN A 122 -20.31 -8.95 33.53
CA GLN A 122 -19.77 -9.84 32.49
C GLN A 122 -19.46 -9.06 31.21
N GLU A 123 -20.37 -8.19 30.78
CA GLU A 123 -20.17 -7.31 29.62
C GLU A 123 -18.96 -6.39 29.85
N TYR A 124 -18.90 -5.71 31.00
CA TYR A 124 -17.80 -4.82 31.37
C TYR A 124 -16.42 -5.47 31.23
N TYR A 125 -16.24 -6.69 31.76
CA TYR A 125 -14.95 -7.37 31.67
C TYR A 125 -14.66 -7.92 30.28
N THR A 126 -15.68 -8.45 29.59
CA THR A 126 -15.52 -8.99 28.24
C THR A 126 -15.07 -7.91 27.27
N ASP A 127 -15.76 -6.78 27.25
CA ASP A 127 -15.49 -5.69 26.31
C ASP A 127 -14.19 -4.96 26.64
N ALA A 128 -13.88 -4.79 27.93
CA ALA A 128 -12.59 -4.23 28.34
C ALA A 128 -11.43 -5.14 27.93
N LEU A 129 -11.54 -6.45 28.14
CA LEU A 129 -10.49 -7.39 27.74
C LEU A 129 -10.34 -7.45 26.21
N ALA A 130 -11.43 -7.41 25.45
CA ALA A 130 -11.38 -7.37 23.99
C ALA A 130 -10.63 -6.12 23.49
N SER A 131 -11.01 -4.93 23.99
CA SER A 131 -10.38 -3.66 23.61
C SER A 131 -8.88 -3.63 23.92
N LEU A 132 -8.48 -4.13 25.09
CA LEU A 132 -7.07 -4.20 25.47
C LEU A 132 -6.28 -5.25 24.68
N SER A 133 -6.93 -6.35 24.27
CA SER A 133 -6.31 -7.37 23.42
C SER A 133 -5.96 -6.86 22.04
N VAL A 134 -6.84 -6.05 21.41
CA VAL A 134 -6.53 -5.42 20.11
C VAL A 134 -5.36 -4.44 20.23
N MET A 135 -5.33 -3.61 21.28
CA MET A 135 -4.20 -2.73 21.55
C MET A 135 -2.89 -3.50 21.78
N TYR A 136 -2.94 -4.64 22.48
CA TYR A 136 -1.77 -5.50 22.69
C TYR A 136 -1.26 -6.13 21.40
N GLN A 137 -2.16 -6.63 20.55
CA GLN A 137 -1.83 -7.18 19.23
C GLN A 137 -1.17 -6.09 18.38
N THR A 138 -1.71 -4.88 18.39
CA THR A 138 -1.17 -3.73 17.68
C THR A 138 0.27 -3.41 18.09
N LEU A 139 0.54 -3.32 19.40
CA LEU A 139 1.89 -3.07 19.91
C LEU A 139 2.86 -4.20 19.56
N SER A 140 2.39 -5.44 19.69
CA SER A 140 3.21 -6.64 19.41
C SER A 140 3.53 -6.78 17.94
N PHE A 141 2.59 -6.47 17.06
CA PHE A 141 2.77 -6.47 15.61
C PHE A 141 3.90 -5.53 15.20
N TYR A 142 3.89 -4.27 15.68
CA TYR A 142 4.93 -3.30 15.35
C TYR A 142 6.33 -3.74 15.83
N VAL A 143 6.40 -4.33 17.04
CA VAL A 143 7.65 -4.89 17.56
C VAL A 143 8.15 -6.04 16.69
N ASN A 144 7.27 -6.98 16.35
CA ASN A 144 7.62 -8.13 15.51
C ASN A 144 8.06 -7.68 14.11
N GLN A 145 7.34 -6.74 13.48
CA GLN A 145 7.73 -6.15 12.21
C GLN A 145 9.16 -5.60 12.25
N TYR A 146 9.48 -4.83 13.29
CA TYR A 146 10.81 -4.23 13.40
C TYR A 146 11.88 -5.30 13.65
N ASP A 147 11.62 -6.23 14.56
CA ASP A 147 12.55 -7.32 14.90
C ASP A 147 12.87 -8.17 13.67
N GLU A 148 11.88 -8.51 12.84
CA GLU A 148 12.11 -9.23 11.58
C GLU A 148 12.93 -8.41 10.57
N CYS A 149 12.80 -7.07 10.56
CA CYS A 149 13.54 -6.18 9.64
C CYS A 149 15.02 -6.00 10.02
N THR A 150 15.40 -6.26 11.27
CA THR A 150 16.77 -5.99 11.78
C THR A 150 17.87 -6.62 10.93
N VAL A 151 17.65 -7.83 10.40
CA VAL A 151 18.61 -8.52 9.52
C VAL A 151 18.93 -7.71 8.25
N LEU A 152 17.94 -7.01 7.70
CA LEU A 152 18.12 -6.15 6.53
C LEU A 152 18.81 -4.85 6.92
N LEU A 153 18.46 -4.25 8.06
CA LEU A 153 19.12 -3.05 8.57
C LEU A 153 20.62 -3.31 8.83
N ASP A 154 20.95 -4.45 9.43
CA ASP A 154 22.33 -4.87 9.67
C ASP A 154 23.10 -5.10 8.36
N ALA A 155 22.47 -5.73 7.37
CA ALA A 155 23.06 -5.94 6.04
C ALA A 155 23.32 -4.60 5.34
N ILE A 156 22.37 -3.66 5.39
CA ILE A 156 22.51 -2.32 4.79
C ILE A 156 23.65 -1.54 5.44
N ALA A 157 23.82 -1.66 6.77
CA ALA A 157 24.89 -1.04 7.54
C ALA A 157 26.26 -1.74 7.39
N GLY A 158 26.32 -2.85 6.64
CA GLY A 158 27.52 -3.64 6.39
C GLY A 158 28.62 -2.91 5.61
N SER A 159 29.77 -3.58 5.48
CA SER A 159 30.92 -3.04 4.72
C SER A 159 30.61 -3.00 3.23
N GLN A 160 30.91 -1.86 2.60
CA GLN A 160 30.78 -1.67 1.15
C GLN A 160 32.13 -1.77 0.41
N GLU A 161 33.18 -2.29 1.05
CA GLU A 161 34.51 -2.42 0.44
C GLU A 161 34.50 -3.32 -0.81
N ASP A 162 33.79 -4.45 -0.74
CA ASP A 162 33.41 -5.24 -1.91
C ASP A 162 31.93 -5.01 -2.19
N TYR A 163 31.66 -4.03 -3.05
CA TYR A 163 30.30 -3.59 -3.33
C TYR A 163 29.42 -4.68 -3.94
N GLN A 164 30.00 -5.60 -4.71
CA GLN A 164 29.24 -6.70 -5.31
C GLN A 164 28.81 -7.72 -4.24
N SER A 165 29.72 -8.04 -3.31
CA SER A 165 29.40 -8.88 -2.16
C SER A 165 28.38 -8.21 -1.23
N TYR A 166 28.52 -6.90 -1.00
CA TYR A 166 27.55 -6.09 -0.25
C TYR A 166 26.14 -6.17 -0.83
N LEU A 167 25.99 -5.90 -2.14
CA LEU A 167 24.68 -5.98 -2.81
C LEU A 167 24.05 -7.37 -2.67
N TYR A 168 24.85 -8.43 -2.79
CA TYR A 168 24.37 -9.80 -2.60
C TYR A 168 23.89 -10.07 -1.17
N GLU A 169 24.63 -9.61 -0.15
CA GLU A 169 24.24 -9.76 1.27
C GLU A 169 22.92 -9.03 1.56
N VAL A 170 22.78 -7.78 1.11
CA VAL A 170 21.53 -7.01 1.26
C VAL A 170 20.37 -7.69 0.52
N TYR A 171 20.62 -8.23 -0.67
CA TYR A 171 19.61 -8.95 -1.46
C TYR A 171 19.10 -10.19 -0.73
N GLN A 172 19.99 -10.99 -0.14
CA GLN A 172 19.59 -12.17 0.65
C GLN A 172 18.78 -11.77 1.90
N ALA A 173 19.19 -10.69 2.58
CA ALA A 173 18.46 -10.18 3.73
C ALA A 173 17.06 -9.67 3.32
N ALA A 174 16.93 -8.96 2.20
CA ALA A 174 15.65 -8.46 1.69
C ALA A 174 14.70 -9.62 1.34
N LEU A 175 15.19 -10.69 0.70
CA LEU A 175 14.40 -11.90 0.44
C LEU A 175 13.91 -12.56 1.74
N GLN A 176 14.76 -12.60 2.77
CA GLN A 176 14.40 -13.15 4.06
C GLN A 176 13.30 -12.31 4.72
N VAL A 177 13.47 -10.99 4.79
CA VAL A 177 12.49 -10.06 5.37
C VAL A 177 11.14 -10.16 4.65
N LYS A 178 11.15 -10.28 3.32
CA LYS A 178 9.92 -10.45 2.53
C LYS A 178 9.11 -11.67 3.00
N GLU A 179 9.76 -12.80 3.23
CA GLU A 179 9.08 -14.02 3.69
C GLU A 179 8.64 -13.91 5.16
N GLN A 180 9.45 -13.25 6.01
CA GLN A 180 9.10 -12.99 7.41
C GLN A 180 7.87 -12.08 7.52
N TYR A 181 7.81 -10.99 6.75
CA TYR A 181 6.68 -10.06 6.73
C TYR A 181 5.36 -10.72 6.32
N LYS A 182 5.39 -11.66 5.37
CA LYS A 182 4.20 -12.45 4.99
C LYS A 182 3.72 -13.39 6.08
N ALA A 183 4.60 -13.79 7.00
CA ALA A 183 4.29 -14.73 8.07
C ALA A 183 3.84 -14.02 9.37
N LEU A 184 3.88 -12.69 9.43
CA LEU A 184 3.46 -11.94 10.61
C LEU A 184 1.96 -12.09 10.86
N ASP A 185 1.60 -12.26 12.13
CA ASP A 185 0.22 -12.18 12.61
C ASP A 185 -0.23 -10.71 12.54
N THR A 186 -0.96 -10.39 11.46
CA THR A 186 -1.31 -9.01 11.10
C THR A 186 -2.66 -8.64 11.73
N PRO A 187 -2.78 -7.51 12.45
CA PRO A 187 -4.07 -7.03 12.95
C PRO A 187 -5.10 -6.89 11.82
N SER A 188 -6.36 -7.24 12.08
CA SER A 188 -7.36 -7.38 11.01
C SER A 188 -7.58 -6.08 10.23
N TYR A 189 -7.52 -4.94 10.92
CA TYR A 189 -7.63 -3.61 10.33
C TYR A 189 -6.44 -3.22 9.42
N MET A 190 -5.37 -4.01 9.38
CA MET A 190 -4.22 -3.82 8.49
C MET A 190 -4.19 -4.78 7.30
N GLU A 191 -5.13 -5.72 7.19
CA GLU A 191 -5.10 -6.77 6.16
C GLU A 191 -5.12 -6.24 4.72
N GLU A 192 -5.72 -5.07 4.48
CA GLU A 192 -5.72 -4.42 3.15
C GLU A 192 -4.38 -3.76 2.81
N ILE A 193 -3.71 -3.16 3.80
CA ILE A 193 -2.52 -2.31 3.58
C ILE A 193 -1.20 -3.06 3.77
N TRP A 194 -1.13 -4.00 4.70
CA TRP A 194 0.10 -4.73 5.02
C TRP A 194 0.65 -5.56 3.84
N PRO A 195 -0.17 -6.27 3.05
CA PRO A 195 0.32 -6.95 1.85
C PRO A 195 0.93 -5.97 0.83
N LEU A 196 0.39 -4.75 0.73
CA LEU A 196 0.92 -3.72 -0.18
C LEU A 196 2.28 -3.21 0.33
N TYR A 197 2.40 -2.92 1.63
CA TYR A 197 3.67 -2.53 2.26
C TYR A 197 4.72 -3.63 2.11
N SER A 198 4.40 -4.87 2.49
CA SER A 198 5.34 -5.99 2.38
C SER A 198 5.76 -6.28 0.93
N SER A 199 4.86 -6.08 -0.05
CA SER A 199 5.21 -6.18 -1.48
C SER A 199 6.18 -5.09 -1.94
N SER A 200 6.28 -3.94 -1.25
CA SER A 200 7.25 -2.90 -1.65
C SER A 200 8.70 -3.35 -1.47
N VAL A 201 8.96 -4.41 -0.69
CA VAL A 201 10.29 -5.06 -0.62
C VAL A 201 10.71 -5.63 -1.98
N ASP A 202 9.76 -5.97 -2.86
CA ASP A 202 10.09 -6.40 -4.23
C ASP A 202 10.76 -5.29 -5.04
N MET A 203 10.42 -4.01 -4.79
CA MET A 203 11.12 -2.90 -5.43
C MET A 203 12.57 -2.81 -4.94
N MET A 204 12.85 -3.09 -3.67
CA MET A 204 14.23 -3.15 -3.15
C MET A 204 15.02 -4.26 -3.83
N ILE A 205 14.41 -5.45 -3.97
CA ILE A 205 15.03 -6.60 -4.64
C ILE A 205 15.37 -6.22 -6.09
N LYS A 206 14.43 -5.58 -6.81
CA LYS A 206 14.65 -5.12 -8.19
C LYS A 206 15.71 -4.04 -8.30
N TYR A 207 15.75 -3.12 -7.35
CA TYR A 207 16.82 -2.13 -7.24
C TYR A 207 18.18 -2.81 -7.10
N LEU A 208 18.32 -3.79 -6.18
CA LEU A 208 19.60 -4.50 -5.95
C LEU A 208 20.03 -5.31 -7.17
N GLU A 209 19.09 -5.95 -7.87
CA GLU A 209 19.35 -6.63 -9.15
C GLU A 209 19.87 -5.63 -10.21
N ALA A 210 19.18 -4.52 -10.42
CA ALA A 210 19.54 -3.52 -11.40
C ALA A 210 20.88 -2.83 -11.08
N GLU A 211 21.12 -2.49 -9.80
CA GLU A 211 22.38 -1.92 -9.31
C GLU A 211 23.54 -2.90 -9.54
N SER A 212 23.33 -4.19 -9.26
CA SER A 212 24.32 -5.26 -9.52
C SER A 212 24.67 -5.39 -11.00
N TRP A 213 23.73 -5.19 -11.93
CA TRP A 213 24.06 -5.12 -13.35
C TRP A 213 24.84 -3.84 -13.67
N GLY A 214 24.43 -2.72 -13.08
CA GLY A 214 25.09 -1.42 -13.22
C GLY A 214 26.57 -1.44 -12.86
N THR A 215 26.92 -2.06 -11.74
CA THR A 215 28.32 -2.18 -11.27
C THR A 215 29.20 -3.01 -12.20
N THR A 216 28.60 -3.89 -13.02
CA THR A 216 29.30 -4.69 -14.02
C THR A 216 29.38 -4.03 -15.41
N GLY A 217 28.85 -2.80 -15.54
CA GLY A 217 28.97 -1.98 -16.75
C GLY A 217 27.67 -1.77 -17.53
N ASP A 218 26.52 -2.25 -17.04
CA ASP A 218 25.22 -1.97 -17.63
C ASP A 218 24.71 -0.57 -17.21
N VAL A 219 25.09 0.44 -17.99
CA VAL A 219 24.78 1.84 -17.65
C VAL A 219 23.28 2.11 -17.62
N LEU A 220 22.48 1.45 -18.46
CA LEU A 220 21.05 1.73 -18.48
C LEU A 220 20.33 1.14 -17.27
N ARG A 221 20.69 -0.08 -16.85
CA ARG A 221 20.19 -0.65 -15.59
C ARG A 221 20.64 0.15 -14.37
N TYR A 222 21.86 0.69 -14.36
CA TYR A 222 22.30 1.63 -13.31
C TYR A 222 21.39 2.87 -13.21
N TYR A 223 21.06 3.49 -14.35
CA TYR A 223 20.13 4.62 -14.35
C TYR A 223 18.71 4.22 -13.94
N SER A 224 18.24 3.04 -14.35
CA SER A 224 16.94 2.48 -13.95
C SER A 224 16.90 2.20 -12.44
N ALA A 225 17.96 1.64 -11.85
CA ALA A 225 18.08 1.35 -10.42
C ALA A 225 17.84 2.61 -9.56
N ALA A 226 18.45 3.73 -9.95
CA ALA A 226 18.25 5.03 -9.28
C ALA A 226 16.78 5.48 -9.29
N GLN A 227 15.98 5.06 -10.27
CA GLN A 227 14.56 5.38 -10.33
C GLN A 227 13.70 4.40 -9.52
N ILE A 228 14.04 3.12 -9.54
CA ILE A 228 13.36 2.10 -8.72
C ILE A 228 13.45 2.50 -7.23
N ILE A 229 14.64 2.89 -6.76
CA ILE A 229 14.80 3.28 -5.35
C ILE A 229 14.02 4.55 -4.99
N GLN A 230 13.97 5.54 -5.88
CA GLN A 230 13.14 6.74 -5.68
C GLN A 230 11.65 6.40 -5.60
N ARG A 231 11.16 5.55 -6.50
CA ARG A 231 9.78 5.05 -6.47
C ARG A 231 9.49 4.32 -5.17
N MET A 232 10.38 3.41 -4.77
CA MET A 232 10.24 2.64 -3.53
C MET A 232 10.06 3.55 -2.32
N SER A 233 10.87 4.60 -2.18
CA SER A 233 10.73 5.55 -1.06
C SER A 233 9.36 6.22 -1.02
N ILE A 234 8.79 6.56 -2.19
CA ILE A 234 7.46 7.17 -2.28
C ILE A 234 6.36 6.14 -1.96
N VAL A 235 6.48 4.92 -2.49
CA VAL A 235 5.53 3.81 -2.29
C VAL A 235 5.49 3.33 -0.86
N ALA A 236 6.64 2.96 -0.31
CA ALA A 236 6.74 2.52 1.07
C ALA A 236 6.30 3.64 2.03
N GLY A 237 6.70 4.89 1.80
CA GLY A 237 6.31 6.02 2.64
C GLY A 237 4.81 6.30 2.68
N ALA A 238 4.10 6.16 1.55
CA ALA A 238 2.64 6.32 1.51
C ALA A 238 1.92 5.21 2.30
N TYR A 239 2.38 3.96 2.18
CA TYR A 239 1.85 2.85 2.95
C TYR A 239 2.16 2.97 4.44
N GLU A 240 3.39 3.36 4.79
CA GLU A 240 3.80 3.62 6.17
C GLU A 240 2.97 4.72 6.82
N THR A 241 2.68 5.80 6.09
CA THR A 241 1.78 6.87 6.56
C THR A 241 0.39 6.32 6.88
N THR A 242 -0.18 5.51 5.97
CA THR A 242 -1.49 4.89 6.18
C THR A 242 -1.48 3.94 7.38
N ILE A 243 -0.43 3.13 7.53
CA ILE A 243 -0.25 2.23 8.68
C ILE A 243 -0.19 3.05 9.98
N ASN A 244 0.59 4.13 10.03
CA ASN A 244 0.71 4.98 11.20
C ASN A 244 -0.63 5.66 11.57
N ASP A 245 -1.41 6.10 10.57
CA ASP A 245 -2.74 6.66 10.79
C ASP A 245 -3.71 5.62 11.36
N LEU A 246 -3.67 4.38 10.86
CA LEU A 246 -4.48 3.27 11.37
C LEU A 246 -4.09 2.89 12.81
N LEU A 247 -2.79 2.78 13.09
CA LEU A 247 -2.26 2.54 14.44
C LEU A 247 -2.74 3.62 15.41
N ALA A 248 -2.58 4.89 15.05
CA ALA A 248 -3.00 6.01 15.89
C ALA A 248 -4.52 6.00 16.13
N SER A 249 -5.30 5.68 15.09
CA SER A 249 -6.77 5.58 15.18
C SER A 249 -7.21 4.45 16.09
N GLU A 250 -6.56 3.29 16.04
CA GLU A 250 -6.85 2.16 16.94
C GLU A 250 -6.53 2.51 18.40
N TYR A 251 -5.41 3.20 18.66
CA TYR A 251 -5.11 3.68 20.01
C TYR A 251 -6.13 4.71 20.53
N ILE A 252 -6.59 5.64 19.68
CA ILE A 252 -7.64 6.60 20.04
C ILE A 252 -8.94 5.86 20.33
N HIS A 253 -9.34 4.96 19.43
CA HIS A 253 -10.55 4.15 19.59
C HIS A 253 -10.52 3.38 20.91
N CYS A 254 -9.42 2.70 21.22
CA CYS A 254 -9.25 1.98 22.48
C CYS A 254 -9.40 2.92 23.68
N ALA A 255 -8.76 4.10 23.66
CA ALA A 255 -8.87 5.09 24.74
C ALA A 255 -10.32 5.57 24.95
N ASP A 256 -11.02 5.90 23.86
CA ASP A 256 -12.39 6.40 23.89
C ASP A 256 -13.38 5.33 24.36
N THR A 257 -13.23 4.08 23.89
CA THR A 257 -14.05 2.94 24.33
C THR A 257 -13.83 2.63 25.83
N LEU A 258 -12.60 2.75 26.32
CA LEU A 258 -12.36 2.57 27.75
C LEU A 258 -12.95 3.73 28.58
N ASP A 259 -12.81 4.98 28.13
CA ASP A 259 -13.18 6.18 28.90
C ASP A 259 -14.66 6.53 28.83
N ALA A 260 -15.21 6.68 27.63
CA ALA A 260 -16.58 7.11 27.42
C ALA A 260 -17.61 6.01 27.67
N ASN A 261 -17.17 4.75 27.64
CA ASN A 261 -18.03 3.58 27.67
C ASN A 261 -17.79 2.73 28.92
N LEU A 262 -16.65 2.04 28.98
CA LEU A 262 -16.46 1.00 29.99
C LEU A 262 -16.31 1.59 31.39
N LYS A 263 -15.61 2.71 31.55
CA LYS A 263 -15.56 3.42 32.84
C LYS A 263 -16.94 3.83 33.33
N VAL A 264 -17.78 4.37 32.44
CA VAL A 264 -19.17 4.75 32.73
C VAL A 264 -19.98 3.53 33.18
N LEU A 265 -19.93 2.41 32.44
CA LEU A 265 -20.57 1.16 32.85
C LEU A 265 -20.11 0.71 34.24
N GLY A 266 -18.83 0.83 34.56
CA GLY A 266 -18.33 0.52 35.89
C GLY A 266 -18.93 1.41 36.99
N GLU A 267 -19.13 2.71 36.73
CA GLU A 267 -19.81 3.63 37.66
C GLU A 267 -21.31 3.28 37.83
N GLU A 268 -21.97 2.89 36.74
CA GLU A 268 -23.36 2.39 36.76
C GLU A 268 -23.47 1.13 37.63
N ILE A 269 -22.56 0.17 37.46
CA ILE A 269 -22.51 -1.06 38.25
C ILE A 269 -22.25 -0.74 39.72
N MET A 270 -21.29 0.12 40.05
CA MET A 270 -21.01 0.50 41.44
C MET A 270 -22.23 1.16 42.09
N THR A 271 -22.90 2.07 41.39
CA THR A 271 -24.16 2.70 41.86
C THR A 271 -25.25 1.65 42.10
N ALA A 272 -25.39 0.70 41.19
CA ALA A 272 -26.31 -0.42 41.30
C ALA A 272 -25.92 -1.40 42.43
N CYS A 273 -24.66 -1.46 42.87
CA CYS A 273 -24.24 -2.25 44.04
C CYS A 273 -24.53 -1.54 45.37
N SER A 274 -24.37 -0.21 45.46
CA SER A 274 -24.53 0.54 46.72
C SER A 274 -25.98 0.88 47.09
N GLY A 275 -26.98 0.46 46.30
CA GLY A 275 -28.40 0.63 46.61
C GLY A 275 -29.24 1.23 45.48
N GLY A 276 -28.59 1.72 44.41
CA GLY A 276 -29.25 2.21 43.21
C GLY A 276 -29.73 1.08 42.28
N VAL A 277 -30.12 1.47 41.07
CA VAL A 277 -30.48 0.59 39.96
C VAL A 277 -29.59 0.94 38.75
N LEU A 278 -29.35 -0.02 37.86
CA LEU A 278 -28.74 0.29 36.58
C LEU A 278 -29.64 1.28 35.82
N PRO A 279 -29.07 2.28 35.13
CA PRO A 279 -29.87 3.24 34.38
C PRO A 279 -30.74 2.55 33.33
N GLN A 280 -31.94 3.09 33.08
CA GLN A 280 -32.80 2.63 31.99
C GLN A 280 -32.20 2.98 30.62
N GLU A 281 -31.55 4.14 30.52
CA GLU A 281 -30.75 4.59 29.38
C GLU A 281 -29.28 4.62 29.84
N GLY A 282 -28.63 3.45 29.79
CA GLY A 282 -27.25 3.26 30.22
C GLY A 282 -26.47 2.43 29.22
N TYR A 283 -25.23 2.07 29.56
CA TYR A 283 -24.37 1.34 28.62
C TYR A 283 -25.00 0.02 28.16
N MET A 284 -25.67 -0.73 29.04
CA MET A 284 -26.29 -2.02 28.72
C MET A 284 -27.48 -1.91 27.75
N THR A 285 -28.15 -0.76 27.70
CA THR A 285 -29.42 -0.58 26.98
C THR A 285 -29.32 0.32 25.75
N LYS A 286 -28.28 1.14 25.63
CA LYS A 286 -28.05 1.96 24.43
C LYS A 286 -27.76 1.08 23.21
N ASP A 287 -28.18 1.51 22.03
CA ASP A 287 -27.78 0.89 20.78
C ASP A 287 -26.29 1.20 20.48
N PRO A 288 -25.57 0.31 19.76
CA PRO A 288 -24.24 0.60 19.24
C PRO A 288 -24.21 1.88 18.41
N VAL A 289 -23.18 2.69 18.59
CA VAL A 289 -22.90 3.84 17.74
C VAL A 289 -21.89 3.41 16.68
N VAL A 290 -22.22 3.65 15.40
CA VAL A 290 -21.32 3.40 14.28
C VAL A 290 -20.46 4.64 14.03
N PHE A 291 -19.15 4.45 14.02
CA PHE A 291 -18.16 5.45 13.65
C PHE A 291 -17.67 5.14 12.25
N LEU A 292 -17.63 6.17 11.41
CA LEU A 292 -17.22 6.06 10.02
C LEU A 292 -16.35 7.24 9.63
N HIS A 293 -15.25 6.92 8.96
CA HIS A 293 -14.36 7.87 8.31
C HIS A 293 -14.06 7.36 6.91
N TYR A 294 -14.18 8.21 5.90
CA TYR A 294 -13.86 7.83 4.54
C TYR A 294 -13.22 8.98 3.76
N THR A 295 -12.34 8.61 2.85
CA THR A 295 -11.74 9.51 1.86
C THR A 295 -12.01 8.98 0.46
N MET A 296 -12.12 9.88 -0.52
CA MET A 296 -12.33 9.53 -1.92
C MET A 296 -11.38 10.34 -2.79
N THR A 297 -10.89 9.74 -3.88
CA THR A 297 -10.11 10.49 -4.88
C THR A 297 -11.00 11.47 -5.66
N ASP A 298 -10.40 12.51 -6.25
CA ASP A 298 -11.09 13.51 -7.08
C ASP A 298 -10.67 13.47 -8.56
N GLU A 299 -9.69 12.65 -8.93
CA GLU A 299 -9.20 12.44 -10.30
C GLU A 299 -9.07 10.95 -10.63
N ILE A 300 -9.39 10.57 -11.87
CA ILE A 300 -9.16 9.22 -12.40
C ILE A 300 -8.47 9.33 -13.75
N TYR A 301 -7.31 8.69 -13.86
CA TYR A 301 -6.64 8.42 -15.13
C TYR A 301 -6.98 6.99 -15.56
N PRO A 302 -7.84 6.80 -16.59
CA PRO A 302 -8.37 5.47 -16.89
C PRO A 302 -7.30 4.41 -17.13
N ASN A 303 -6.21 4.77 -17.80
CA ASN A 303 -5.13 3.84 -18.12
C ASN A 303 -4.30 3.44 -16.89
N LEU A 304 -4.34 4.23 -15.80
CA LEU A 304 -3.65 3.94 -14.54
C LEU A 304 -4.57 3.31 -13.49
N TYR A 305 -5.88 3.32 -13.71
CA TYR A 305 -6.85 2.70 -12.82
C TYR A 305 -6.54 1.24 -12.47
N PRO A 306 -6.05 0.38 -13.40
CA PRO A 306 -5.70 -0.99 -13.05
C PRO A 306 -4.58 -1.08 -11.99
N ALA A 307 -3.67 -0.11 -11.94
CA ALA A 307 -2.58 -0.04 -10.96
C ALA A 307 -2.97 0.64 -9.64
N ALA A 308 -4.10 1.37 -9.58
CA ALA A 308 -4.57 2.00 -8.34
C ALA A 308 -5.01 0.95 -7.30
N ASN A 309 -4.79 1.22 -6.01
CA ASN A 309 -5.21 0.32 -4.93
C ASN A 309 -6.69 0.52 -4.56
N SER A 310 -7.16 1.76 -4.52
CA SER A 310 -8.53 2.13 -4.15
C SER A 310 -8.93 3.48 -4.75
N ILE A 311 -10.24 3.75 -4.74
CA ILE A 311 -10.80 5.09 -4.96
C ILE A 311 -11.58 5.63 -3.76
N VAL A 312 -11.98 4.73 -2.85
CA VAL A 312 -12.55 5.07 -1.55
C VAL A 312 -11.78 4.28 -0.50
N ASN A 313 -11.27 4.96 0.52
CA ASN A 313 -10.75 4.30 1.72
C ASN A 313 -11.78 4.50 2.83
N LEU A 314 -12.22 3.42 3.46
CA LEU A 314 -13.22 3.42 4.52
C LEU A 314 -12.63 2.83 5.80
N MET A 315 -12.73 3.57 6.89
CA MET A 315 -12.55 3.09 8.25
C MET A 315 -13.91 3.08 8.94
N ILE A 316 -14.32 1.95 9.48
CA ILE A 316 -15.62 1.78 10.14
C ILE A 316 -15.51 0.86 11.36
N TYR A 317 -16.18 1.23 12.44
CA TYR A 317 -16.24 0.45 13.68
C TYR A 317 -17.45 0.86 14.53
N THR A 318 -17.66 0.15 15.63
CA THR A 318 -18.69 0.45 16.62
C THR A 318 -18.05 0.76 17.98
N ASP A 319 -18.77 1.42 18.88
CA ASP A 319 -18.28 1.58 20.26
C ASP A 319 -18.57 0.37 21.16
N LYS A 320 -19.45 -0.53 20.71
CA LYS A 320 -19.77 -1.82 21.34
C LYS A 320 -20.56 -2.74 20.41
N GLY A 321 -20.60 -4.02 20.73
CA GLY A 321 -21.46 -4.99 20.04
C GLY A 321 -21.06 -5.25 18.59
N ILE A 322 -21.95 -5.87 17.82
CA ILE A 322 -21.70 -6.27 16.43
C ILE A 322 -22.82 -5.72 15.56
N GLY A 323 -22.44 -5.09 14.44
CA GLY A 323 -23.35 -4.60 13.41
C GLY A 323 -23.16 -5.32 12.07
N SER A 324 -24.13 -5.12 11.17
CA SER A 324 -24.05 -5.61 9.79
C SER A 324 -24.38 -4.46 8.86
N VAL A 325 -23.48 -4.13 7.93
CA VAL A 325 -23.67 -3.04 6.98
C VAL A 325 -23.38 -3.50 5.56
N THR A 326 -24.04 -2.89 4.59
CA THR A 326 -23.72 -3.03 3.17
C THR A 326 -23.11 -1.73 2.66
N VAL A 327 -21.90 -1.83 2.09
CA VAL A 327 -21.15 -0.74 1.48
C VAL A 327 -21.25 -0.86 -0.04
N THR A 328 -21.56 0.26 -0.69
CA THR A 328 -21.61 0.36 -2.16
C THR A 328 -20.80 1.54 -2.66
N ALA A 329 -20.13 1.36 -3.80
CA ALA A 329 -19.36 2.40 -4.47
C ALA A 329 -19.38 2.23 -5.99
N GLU A 330 -19.50 3.33 -6.74
CA GLU A 330 -19.34 3.31 -8.20
C GLU A 330 -18.89 4.65 -8.77
N ILE A 331 -18.32 4.61 -9.98
CA ILE A 331 -18.16 5.75 -10.87
C ILE A 331 -19.07 5.50 -12.08
N PRO A 332 -20.23 6.17 -12.18
CA PRO A 332 -21.18 5.94 -13.26
C PRO A 332 -20.54 6.07 -14.64
N GLY A 333 -20.78 5.06 -15.48
CA GLY A 333 -20.25 5.01 -16.83
C GLY A 333 -18.76 4.65 -16.92
N PHE A 334 -18.09 4.26 -15.83
CA PHE A 334 -16.70 3.80 -15.85
C PHE A 334 -16.50 2.50 -15.06
N THR A 335 -17.15 2.36 -13.90
CA THR A 335 -17.10 1.12 -13.09
C THR A 335 -18.48 0.45 -13.01
N GLN A 336 -18.48 -0.82 -12.66
CA GLN A 336 -19.61 -1.54 -12.10
C GLN A 336 -19.89 -1.05 -10.67
N VAL A 337 -21.07 -1.38 -10.15
CA VAL A 337 -21.38 -1.18 -8.73
C VAL A 337 -20.56 -2.18 -7.92
N TYR A 338 -19.70 -1.65 -7.05
CA TYR A 338 -19.14 -2.40 -5.95
C TYR A 338 -20.19 -2.58 -4.87
N GLU A 339 -20.32 -3.79 -4.33
CA GLU A 339 -21.17 -4.07 -3.18
C GLU A 339 -20.46 -5.08 -2.28
N GLN A 340 -20.30 -4.74 -1.00
CA GLN A 340 -19.74 -5.63 0.01
C GLN A 340 -20.54 -5.51 1.31
N LYS A 341 -20.96 -6.67 1.83
CA LYS A 341 -21.53 -6.79 3.16
C LYS A 341 -20.42 -7.00 4.19
N LEU A 342 -20.48 -6.25 5.29
CA LEU A 342 -19.49 -6.23 6.35
C LEU A 342 -20.15 -6.53 7.69
N THR A 343 -19.48 -7.35 8.48
CA THR A 343 -19.71 -7.42 9.92
C THR A 343 -18.81 -6.37 10.57
N ILE A 344 -19.39 -5.39 11.25
CA ILE A 344 -18.63 -4.36 11.97
C ILE A 344 -18.61 -4.69 13.46
N THR A 345 -17.47 -4.50 14.10
CA THR A 345 -17.27 -4.79 15.53
C THR A 345 -16.63 -3.56 16.20
N PRO A 346 -16.23 -3.63 17.48
CA PRO A 346 -15.45 -2.55 18.08
C PRO A 346 -14.05 -2.45 17.48
N GLU A 347 -13.44 -3.55 17.05
CA GLU A 347 -12.18 -3.49 16.30
C GLU A 347 -12.39 -2.77 14.97
N ILE A 348 -11.45 -1.88 14.61
CA ILE A 348 -11.48 -1.14 13.36
C ILE A 348 -11.59 -2.10 12.18
N THR A 349 -12.45 -1.78 11.21
CA THR A 349 -12.43 -2.38 9.88
C THR A 349 -11.98 -1.33 8.89
N TYR A 350 -10.88 -1.59 8.18
CA TYR A 350 -10.37 -0.74 7.13
C TYR A 350 -10.56 -1.41 5.76
N LEU A 351 -11.05 -0.67 4.78
CA LEU A 351 -11.32 -1.16 3.42
C LEU A 351 -10.78 -0.22 2.36
N MET A 352 -10.06 -0.80 1.41
CA MET A 352 -9.57 -0.14 0.21
C MET A 352 -10.49 -0.50 -0.96
N ILE A 353 -11.49 0.34 -1.23
CA ILE A 353 -12.56 0.03 -2.18
C ILE A 353 -12.14 0.45 -3.60
N LYS A 354 -12.09 -0.55 -4.50
CA LYS A 354 -11.85 -0.38 -5.93
C LYS A 354 -12.94 -1.08 -6.74
N PRO A 355 -13.97 -0.35 -7.21
CA PRO A 355 -15.01 -0.94 -8.03
C PRO A 355 -14.46 -1.53 -9.34
N PRO A 356 -14.89 -2.73 -9.77
CA PRO A 356 -14.46 -3.28 -11.05
C PRO A 356 -14.85 -2.37 -12.21
N ILE A 357 -14.02 -2.26 -13.24
CA ILE A 357 -14.36 -1.53 -14.47
C ILE A 357 -15.57 -2.15 -15.19
N LEU A 358 -16.25 -1.36 -16.02
CA LEU A 358 -17.32 -1.87 -16.89
C LEU A 358 -16.80 -2.94 -17.85
N SER A 359 -17.62 -3.97 -18.13
CA SER A 359 -17.31 -4.99 -19.13
C SER A 359 -17.33 -4.45 -20.55
N GLU A 360 -18.17 -3.44 -20.81
CA GLU A 360 -18.22 -2.68 -22.06
C GLU A 360 -17.84 -1.23 -21.74
N MET A 361 -16.60 -0.87 -22.03
CA MET A 361 -16.11 0.50 -21.78
C MET A 361 -16.67 1.48 -22.83
N PRO A 362 -17.11 2.68 -22.41
CA PRO A 362 -17.44 3.74 -23.36
C PRO A 362 -16.17 4.28 -24.04
N ASP A 363 -16.34 5.22 -24.97
CA ASP A 363 -15.22 5.99 -25.50
C ASP A 363 -14.57 6.82 -24.37
N LEU A 364 -13.30 6.53 -24.09
CA LEU A 364 -12.48 7.21 -23.08
C LEU A 364 -11.48 8.18 -23.72
N SER A 365 -11.61 8.50 -25.01
CA SER A 365 -10.69 9.38 -25.73
C SER A 365 -10.76 10.85 -25.31
N SER A 366 -11.77 11.25 -24.51
CA SER A 366 -11.93 12.61 -24.00
C SER A 366 -12.23 12.62 -22.50
N ALA A 367 -11.70 13.64 -21.82
CA ALA A 367 -11.97 13.83 -20.40
C ALA A 367 -13.41 14.32 -20.17
N ARG A 368 -14.02 13.88 -19.07
CA ARG A 368 -15.38 14.26 -18.67
C ARG A 368 -15.50 14.40 -17.16
N ASP A 369 -16.43 15.22 -16.72
CA ASP A 369 -16.78 15.32 -15.31
C ASP A 369 -17.79 14.23 -14.97
N THR A 370 -17.60 13.58 -13.82
CA THR A 370 -18.49 12.57 -13.26
C THR A 370 -18.46 12.70 -11.72
N GLN A 371 -18.85 11.66 -11.00
CA GLN A 371 -18.80 11.62 -9.55
C GLN A 371 -18.53 10.20 -9.06
N ILE A 372 -17.98 10.08 -7.86
CA ILE A 372 -18.04 8.83 -7.09
C ILE A 372 -19.37 8.84 -6.35
N ILE A 373 -20.12 7.74 -6.43
CA ILE A 373 -21.33 7.52 -5.63
C ILE A 373 -20.96 6.50 -4.55
N PHE A 374 -21.13 6.86 -3.29
CA PHE A 374 -20.78 6.02 -2.14
C PHE A 374 -21.94 5.97 -1.15
N LYS A 375 -22.22 4.77 -0.62
CA LYS A 375 -23.30 4.59 0.35
C LYS A 375 -23.01 3.44 1.30
N ILE A 376 -23.33 3.64 2.57
CA ILE A 376 -23.34 2.62 3.63
C ILE A 376 -24.77 2.51 4.18
N THR A 377 -25.30 1.29 4.24
CA THR A 377 -26.64 1.01 4.77
C THR A 377 -26.52 -0.01 5.90
N ASP A 378 -27.22 0.22 7.01
CA ASP A 378 -27.39 -0.78 8.07
C ASP A 378 -28.35 -1.89 7.60
N ASP A 379 -27.91 -3.15 7.67
CA ASP A 379 -28.68 -4.27 7.14
C ASP A 379 -29.87 -4.68 8.02
N ILE A 380 -29.87 -4.25 9.29
CA ILE A 380 -30.90 -4.60 10.27
C ILE A 380 -32.02 -3.56 10.24
N THR A 381 -31.67 -2.29 10.33
CA THR A 381 -32.63 -1.18 10.38
C THR A 381 -33.03 -0.70 8.99
N GLY A 382 -32.18 -0.93 7.98
CA GLY A 382 -32.32 -0.35 6.65
C GLY A 382 -31.94 1.13 6.58
N GLU A 383 -31.41 1.69 7.67
CA GLU A 383 -30.99 3.08 7.74
C GLU A 383 -29.75 3.34 6.89
N VAL A 384 -29.71 4.51 6.24
CA VAL A 384 -28.54 4.96 5.50
C VAL A 384 -27.60 5.67 6.47
N LEU A 385 -26.51 4.98 6.85
CA LEU A 385 -25.51 5.50 7.79
C LEU A 385 -24.65 6.60 7.14
N ALA A 386 -24.34 6.43 5.86
CA ALA A 386 -23.63 7.43 5.06
C ALA A 386 -24.09 7.35 3.59
N GLN A 387 -24.24 8.50 2.95
CA GLN A 387 -24.44 8.60 1.52
C GLN A 387 -23.81 9.89 1.03
N ASP A 388 -22.85 9.77 0.11
CA ASP A 388 -22.13 10.91 -0.43
C ASP A 388 -21.96 10.75 -1.95
N SER A 389 -21.81 11.90 -2.61
CA SER A 389 -21.41 11.94 -4.00
C SER A 389 -20.35 13.02 -4.22
N LYS A 390 -19.10 12.58 -4.39
CA LYS A 390 -17.96 13.47 -4.61
C LYS A 390 -17.75 13.72 -6.10
N PRO A 391 -17.73 14.98 -6.58
CA PRO A 391 -17.34 15.30 -7.94
C PRO A 391 -15.95 14.73 -8.28
N LEU A 392 -15.82 14.19 -9.48
CA LEU A 392 -14.64 13.47 -9.94
C LEU A 392 -14.33 13.85 -11.39
N LYS A 393 -13.06 14.13 -11.70
CA LYS A 393 -12.58 14.29 -13.07
C LYS A 393 -12.15 12.93 -13.63
N LEU A 394 -12.86 12.43 -14.64
CA LEU A 394 -12.41 11.28 -15.43
C LEU A 394 -11.61 11.80 -16.63
N TYR A 395 -10.30 11.61 -16.61
CA TYR A 395 -9.42 12.03 -17.70
C TYR A 395 -9.57 11.13 -18.93
N SER A 396 -8.97 11.56 -20.04
CA SER A 396 -8.89 10.72 -21.24
C SER A 396 -7.92 9.55 -21.00
N ILE A 397 -8.16 8.41 -21.63
CA ILE A 397 -7.26 7.24 -21.58
C ILE A 397 -5.85 7.56 -22.10
N TYR A 398 -5.73 8.61 -22.90
CA TYR A 398 -4.46 9.09 -23.44
C TYR A 398 -3.79 10.13 -22.55
N ASP A 399 -4.42 10.60 -21.48
CA ASP A 399 -3.82 11.62 -20.62
C ASP A 399 -2.76 10.96 -19.74
N TYR A 400 -1.49 11.23 -20.07
CA TYR A 400 -0.32 10.78 -19.36
C TYR A 400 0.16 11.87 -18.42
N ARG A 401 0.27 11.50 -17.14
CA ARG A 401 0.80 12.35 -16.08
C ARG A 401 2.11 11.74 -15.57
N PRO A 402 3.19 12.52 -15.49
CA PRO A 402 4.49 12.04 -15.01
C PRO A 402 4.79 12.35 -13.53
N TYR A 403 3.82 12.87 -12.76
CA TYR A 403 4.00 13.29 -11.36
C TYR A 403 2.80 12.90 -10.49
N SER A 404 3.06 12.62 -9.21
CA SER A 404 2.08 12.12 -8.26
C SER A 404 1.02 13.15 -7.86
N ASP A 405 -0.13 12.65 -7.44
CA ASP A 405 -1.31 13.37 -6.94
C ASP A 405 -2.05 12.54 -5.88
N GLU A 406 -3.27 12.95 -5.50
CA GLU A 406 -4.13 12.17 -4.58
C GLU A 406 -4.58 10.81 -5.18
N PHE A 407 -4.35 10.55 -6.47
CA PHE A 407 -4.71 9.33 -7.18
C PHE A 407 -3.57 8.27 -7.19
N GLY A 408 -2.73 8.32 -6.15
CA GLY A 408 -1.67 7.34 -5.91
C GLY A 408 -0.32 7.74 -6.50
N ILE A 409 0.54 6.75 -6.73
CA ILE A 409 1.96 7.01 -7.01
C ILE A 409 2.20 6.94 -8.51
N ILE A 410 2.09 8.13 -9.10
CA ILE A 410 2.35 8.39 -10.52
C ILE A 410 3.74 8.98 -10.67
N GLN A 411 4.54 8.36 -11.53
CA GLN A 411 5.92 8.70 -11.87
C GLN A 411 6.17 8.40 -13.36
N ASN A 412 7.36 8.70 -13.88
CA ASN A 412 7.64 8.54 -15.32
C ASN A 412 7.61 7.09 -15.82
N ASP A 413 7.91 6.13 -14.95
CA ASP A 413 7.80 4.70 -15.22
C ASP A 413 6.35 4.24 -15.39
N ASN A 414 5.35 5.05 -15.00
CA ASN A 414 3.95 4.77 -15.34
C ASN A 414 3.68 4.81 -16.86
N VAL A 415 4.62 5.27 -17.68
CA VAL A 415 4.58 5.08 -19.14
C VAL A 415 4.46 3.61 -19.53
N LEU A 416 4.89 2.67 -18.68
CA LEU A 416 4.71 1.24 -18.90
C LEU A 416 3.24 0.83 -19.01
N ALA A 417 2.31 1.61 -18.46
CA ALA A 417 0.88 1.41 -18.67
C ALA A 417 0.42 1.69 -20.11
N TRP A 418 1.19 2.43 -20.91
CA TRP A 418 0.92 2.67 -22.33
C TRP A 418 1.54 1.60 -23.24
N MET A 419 2.39 0.72 -22.69
CA MET A 419 2.94 -0.38 -23.46
C MET A 419 1.92 -1.51 -23.60
N THR A 420 1.67 -1.92 -24.84
CA THR A 420 0.67 -2.96 -25.17
C THR A 420 1.27 -4.04 -26.07
N PRO A 421 2.30 -4.78 -25.60
CA PRO A 421 3.03 -5.77 -26.42
C PRO A 421 2.11 -6.85 -27.05
N GLU A 422 0.99 -7.15 -26.39
CA GLU A 422 0.02 -8.17 -26.83
C GLU A 422 -1.18 -7.61 -27.62
N SER A 423 -1.20 -6.31 -27.93
CA SER A 423 -2.29 -5.69 -28.71
C SER A 423 -2.30 -6.12 -30.18
N ASP A 424 -3.48 -6.15 -30.79
CA ASP A 424 -3.66 -6.55 -32.19
C ASP A 424 -2.84 -5.69 -33.15
N GLY A 425 -2.73 -4.37 -32.90
CA GLY A 425 -1.91 -3.49 -33.72
C GLY A 425 -0.42 -3.78 -33.59
N VAL A 426 0.09 -4.04 -32.38
CA VAL A 426 1.49 -4.44 -32.18
C VAL A 426 1.78 -5.78 -32.86
N LEU A 427 0.91 -6.77 -32.72
CA LEU A 427 1.05 -8.05 -33.41
C LEU A 427 0.97 -7.90 -34.94
N ALA A 428 0.18 -6.95 -35.45
CA ALA A 428 0.15 -6.62 -36.87
C ALA A 428 1.48 -6.00 -37.33
N VAL A 429 2.13 -5.14 -36.54
CA VAL A 429 3.47 -4.63 -36.85
C VAL A 429 4.47 -5.77 -36.95
N ARG A 430 4.49 -6.71 -35.99
CA ARG A 430 5.37 -7.88 -36.03
C ARG A 430 5.19 -8.68 -37.32
N ARG A 431 3.94 -8.93 -37.71
CA ARG A 431 3.63 -9.68 -38.94
C ARG A 431 4.14 -8.96 -40.18
N ASN A 432 4.02 -7.63 -40.24
CA ASN A 432 4.55 -6.84 -41.35
C ASN A 432 6.08 -6.82 -41.37
N ALA A 433 6.74 -6.81 -40.20
CA ALA A 433 8.19 -6.91 -40.11
C ALA A 433 8.71 -8.28 -40.58
N VAL A 434 8.01 -9.36 -40.22
CA VAL A 434 8.26 -10.71 -40.75
C VAL A 434 8.16 -10.73 -42.28
N ALA A 435 7.09 -10.15 -42.85
CA ALA A 435 6.92 -10.08 -44.30
C ALA A 435 8.01 -9.24 -44.97
N TRP A 436 8.45 -8.15 -44.33
CA TRP A 436 9.56 -7.34 -44.82
C TRP A 436 10.88 -8.12 -44.85
N LEU A 437 11.19 -8.88 -43.80
CA LEU A 437 12.37 -9.75 -43.74
C LEU A 437 12.34 -10.84 -44.82
N GLU A 438 11.17 -11.45 -45.04
CA GLU A 438 10.96 -12.46 -46.07
C GLU A 438 11.27 -11.91 -47.47
N ASN A 439 10.77 -10.71 -47.76
CA ASN A 439 10.98 -10.05 -49.04
C ASN A 439 12.42 -9.56 -49.24
N THR A 440 13.10 -9.16 -48.16
CA THR A 440 14.43 -8.55 -48.21
C THR A 440 15.55 -9.59 -48.21
N PHE A 441 15.41 -10.63 -47.38
CA PHE A 441 16.44 -11.63 -47.14
C PHE A 441 16.05 -13.03 -47.63
N GLY A 442 14.85 -13.20 -48.19
CA GLY A 442 14.35 -14.45 -48.74
C GLY A 442 13.49 -15.27 -47.76
N SER A 443 12.75 -16.24 -48.30
CA SER A 443 11.68 -16.96 -47.58
C SER A 443 12.11 -17.67 -46.29
N SER A 444 13.37 -18.08 -46.17
CA SER A 444 13.88 -18.72 -44.94
C SER A 444 14.17 -17.74 -43.80
N ASN A 445 14.11 -16.43 -44.06
CA ASN A 445 14.45 -15.37 -43.11
C ASN A 445 13.23 -14.57 -42.61
N GLY A 446 12.01 -14.95 -43.01
CA GLY A 446 10.76 -14.33 -42.55
C GLY A 446 10.41 -14.72 -41.11
N ILE A 447 11.24 -14.34 -40.14
CA ILE A 447 11.05 -14.62 -38.71
C ILE A 447 11.57 -13.43 -37.87
N LEU A 448 10.95 -13.18 -36.72
CA LEU A 448 11.47 -12.30 -35.66
C LEU A 448 11.87 -13.18 -34.47
N PRO A 449 13.13 -13.64 -34.39
CA PRO A 449 13.58 -14.65 -33.44
C PRO A 449 13.83 -14.15 -32.00
N GLY A 450 13.78 -12.84 -31.75
CA GLY A 450 14.26 -12.28 -30.48
C GLY A 450 15.77 -12.52 -30.33
N TYR A 451 16.20 -13.05 -29.18
CA TYR A 451 17.60 -13.39 -28.91
C TYR A 451 17.97 -14.83 -29.30
N GLN A 452 17.62 -15.24 -30.54
CA GLN A 452 18.02 -16.53 -31.10
C GLN A 452 18.74 -16.35 -32.44
N TYR A 453 19.78 -17.15 -32.69
CA TYR A 453 20.60 -17.04 -33.90
C TYR A 453 19.78 -17.17 -35.19
N SER A 454 19.97 -16.23 -36.11
CA SER A 454 19.20 -16.14 -37.35
C SER A 454 19.92 -15.29 -38.40
N TYR A 455 19.35 -15.20 -39.61
CA TYR A 455 19.82 -14.38 -40.73
C TYR A 455 21.27 -14.68 -41.18
N GLY A 456 21.78 -15.85 -40.84
CA GLY A 456 23.15 -16.27 -41.12
C GLY A 456 24.20 -15.84 -40.10
N TYR A 457 23.79 -15.18 -39.00
CA TYR A 457 24.68 -14.76 -37.91
C TYR A 457 24.66 -15.77 -36.76
N GLY A 458 25.84 -16.02 -36.20
CA GLY A 458 26.05 -16.98 -35.11
C GLY A 458 26.76 -16.38 -33.91
N GLN A 459 27.48 -17.23 -33.18
CA GLN A 459 28.23 -16.83 -31.99
C GLN A 459 29.26 -15.73 -32.31
N GLY A 460 29.25 -14.66 -31.54
CA GLY A 460 30.09 -13.47 -31.74
C GLY A 460 29.52 -12.44 -32.73
N GLU A 461 28.37 -12.72 -33.33
CA GLU A 461 27.67 -11.85 -34.29
C GLU A 461 26.23 -11.53 -33.85
N GLU A 462 25.90 -11.79 -32.58
CA GLU A 462 24.59 -11.66 -31.96
C GLU A 462 23.93 -10.29 -32.23
N ALA A 463 24.72 -9.23 -32.09
CA ALA A 463 24.25 -7.86 -32.24
C ALA A 463 23.65 -7.57 -33.64
N TYR A 464 24.11 -8.26 -34.69
CA TYR A 464 23.55 -8.11 -36.04
C TYR A 464 22.13 -8.67 -36.14
N VAL A 465 21.82 -9.73 -35.39
CA VAL A 465 20.46 -10.32 -35.34
C VAL A 465 19.48 -9.31 -34.75
N THR A 466 19.84 -8.69 -33.63
CA THR A 466 19.06 -7.64 -32.97
C THR A 466 18.87 -6.43 -33.89
N MET A 467 19.96 -5.94 -34.51
CA MET A 467 19.93 -4.79 -35.41
C MET A 467 18.99 -4.99 -36.61
N ILE A 468 19.00 -6.18 -37.22
CA ILE A 468 18.13 -6.51 -38.36
C ILE A 468 16.66 -6.50 -37.95
N GLN A 469 16.32 -7.02 -36.77
CA GLN A 469 14.95 -7.01 -36.25
C GLN A 469 14.45 -5.59 -36.02
N VAL A 470 15.27 -4.71 -35.44
CA VAL A 470 14.92 -3.28 -35.25
C VAL A 470 14.65 -2.60 -36.59
N ALA A 471 15.52 -2.81 -37.59
CA ALA A 471 15.32 -2.24 -38.92
C ALA A 471 14.04 -2.77 -39.60
N ALA A 472 13.73 -4.05 -39.44
CA ALA A 472 12.50 -4.66 -39.95
C ALA A 472 11.24 -4.08 -39.29
N ILE A 473 11.28 -3.87 -37.97
CA ILE A 473 10.17 -3.28 -37.22
C ILE A 473 9.94 -1.82 -37.66
N GLN A 474 10.99 -1.00 -37.76
CA GLN A 474 10.86 0.39 -38.24
C GLN A 474 10.33 0.45 -39.69
N SER A 475 10.76 -0.49 -40.54
CA SER A 475 10.26 -0.63 -41.92
C SER A 475 8.77 -0.98 -41.93
N ALA A 476 8.34 -1.89 -41.07
CA ALA A 476 6.94 -2.27 -40.94
C ALA A 476 6.06 -1.10 -40.49
N ILE A 477 6.49 -0.36 -39.47
CA ILE A 477 5.79 0.85 -38.98
C ILE A 477 5.64 1.87 -40.12
N SER A 478 6.70 2.11 -40.89
CA SER A 478 6.68 3.02 -42.05
C SER A 478 5.74 2.56 -43.17
N ALA A 479 5.76 1.27 -43.47
CA ALA A 479 4.93 0.63 -44.50
C ALA A 479 3.44 0.62 -44.12
N MET A 480 3.13 0.55 -42.82
CA MET A 480 1.78 0.72 -42.29
C MET A 480 1.29 2.17 -42.34
N GLY A 481 2.13 3.10 -42.81
CA GLY A 481 1.77 4.48 -43.11
C GLY A 481 2.07 5.47 -41.98
N VAL A 482 2.59 5.01 -40.84
CA VAL A 482 2.88 5.90 -39.71
C VAL A 482 3.93 6.94 -40.10
N ARG A 483 3.68 8.20 -39.75
CA ARG A 483 4.60 9.32 -39.93
C ARG A 483 4.88 10.01 -38.61
N TYR A 484 6.09 10.52 -38.48
CA TYR A 484 6.45 11.33 -37.33
C TYR A 484 5.74 12.68 -37.40
N ASN A 485 5.03 13.02 -36.33
CA ASN A 485 4.46 14.33 -36.12
C ASN A 485 5.34 15.08 -35.11
N MET A 486 5.87 16.24 -35.52
CA MET A 486 6.66 17.10 -34.63
C MET A 486 5.71 17.84 -33.67
N GLY A 487 5.15 17.12 -32.72
CA GLY A 487 4.39 17.65 -31.60
C GLY A 487 5.28 17.96 -30.40
N ALA A 488 4.83 18.87 -29.53
CA ALA A 488 5.51 19.14 -28.28
C ALA A 488 5.29 17.98 -27.29
N TYR A 489 6.36 17.59 -26.58
CA TYR A 489 6.35 16.60 -25.51
C TYR A 489 7.01 17.18 -24.25
N SER A 490 6.43 16.94 -23.07
CA SER A 490 6.98 17.42 -21.78
C SER A 490 6.79 16.43 -20.64
N LEU A 491 7.89 16.00 -20.02
CA LEU A 491 7.91 15.17 -18.80
C LEU A 491 7.50 15.92 -17.52
N ASN A 492 7.26 17.22 -17.60
CA ASN A 492 6.91 18.05 -16.44
C ASN A 492 5.45 18.53 -16.50
N ALA A 493 4.65 18.00 -17.42
CA ALA A 493 3.26 18.40 -17.61
C ALA A 493 2.39 17.20 -17.97
N THR A 494 1.12 17.28 -17.60
CA THR A 494 0.11 16.37 -18.13
C THR A 494 -0.03 16.61 -19.63
N GLN A 495 0.01 15.54 -20.40
CA GLN A 495 -0.07 15.62 -21.86
C GLN A 495 -0.79 14.40 -22.44
N ARG A 496 -1.19 14.52 -23.70
CA ARG A 496 -1.82 13.42 -24.41
C ARG A 496 -0.76 12.54 -25.07
N VAL A 497 -0.78 11.24 -24.77
CA VAL A 497 0.08 10.21 -25.34
C VAL A 497 -0.81 9.08 -25.85
N LEU A 498 -0.82 8.87 -27.17
CA LEU A 498 -1.55 7.78 -27.80
C LEU A 498 -0.92 6.42 -27.46
N MET A 499 -1.78 5.41 -27.28
CA MET A 499 -1.37 4.01 -27.21
C MET A 499 -0.98 3.48 -28.61
N PRO A 500 -0.19 2.40 -28.71
CA PRO A 500 0.26 1.81 -29.97
C PRO A 500 -0.83 1.67 -31.05
N ASP A 501 -1.99 1.10 -30.70
CA ASP A 501 -3.08 0.89 -31.65
C ASP A 501 -3.66 2.20 -32.19
N ALA A 502 -3.72 3.25 -31.36
CA ALA A 502 -4.19 4.57 -31.77
C ALA A 502 -3.16 5.29 -32.67
N VAL A 503 -1.86 5.10 -32.45
CA VAL A 503 -0.80 5.58 -33.35
C VAL A 503 -0.91 4.90 -34.72
N LEU A 504 -1.11 3.59 -34.74
CA LEU A 504 -1.25 2.81 -35.97
C LEU A 504 -2.53 3.20 -36.74
N ALA A 505 -3.65 3.36 -36.04
CA ALA A 505 -4.92 3.76 -36.64
C ALA A 505 -4.90 5.18 -37.21
N SER A 506 -4.27 6.12 -36.50
CA SER A 506 -4.13 7.52 -36.94
C SER A 506 -3.00 7.73 -37.95
N GLN A 507 -2.10 6.74 -38.11
CA GLN A 507 -0.92 6.79 -38.96
C GLN A 507 0.00 7.98 -38.64
N SER A 508 0.01 8.44 -37.39
CA SER A 508 0.77 9.60 -36.93
C SER A 508 1.18 9.40 -35.47
N GLY A 509 2.41 9.76 -35.12
CA GLY A 509 2.87 9.73 -33.73
C GLY A 509 3.97 10.73 -33.42
N ILE A 510 4.02 11.23 -32.19
CA ILE A 510 5.13 12.03 -31.64
C ILE A 510 6.20 11.12 -31.03
N CYS A 511 7.30 11.68 -30.50
CA CYS A 511 8.49 10.90 -30.13
C CYS A 511 8.22 9.84 -29.05
N ILE A 512 7.46 10.18 -28.00
CA ILE A 512 7.07 9.21 -26.96
C ILE A 512 6.16 8.12 -27.52
N GLU A 513 5.21 8.46 -28.39
CA GLU A 513 4.24 7.53 -28.95
C GLU A 513 4.93 6.51 -29.88
N THR A 514 5.87 6.97 -30.71
CA THR A 514 6.68 6.09 -31.56
C THR A 514 7.67 5.27 -30.75
N ALA A 515 8.20 5.80 -29.64
CA ALA A 515 9.03 5.05 -28.70
C ALA A 515 8.25 3.93 -28.01
N ILE A 516 7.05 4.22 -27.48
CA ILE A 516 6.17 3.22 -26.85
C ILE A 516 5.77 2.13 -27.85
N LEU A 517 5.41 2.50 -29.09
CA LEU A 517 5.09 1.53 -30.14
C LEU A 517 6.29 0.62 -30.43
N MET A 518 7.49 1.18 -30.66
CA MET A 518 8.70 0.41 -30.91
C MET A 518 9.03 -0.52 -29.73
N ALA A 519 9.03 -0.01 -28.49
CA ALA A 519 9.30 -0.79 -27.30
C ALA A 519 8.28 -1.93 -27.12
N SER A 520 6.99 -1.69 -27.37
CA SER A 520 5.94 -2.72 -27.30
C SER A 520 6.18 -3.84 -28.31
N VAL A 521 6.60 -3.49 -29.54
CA VAL A 521 6.90 -4.49 -30.58
C VAL A 521 8.16 -5.29 -30.21
N LEU A 522 9.20 -4.65 -29.69
CA LEU A 522 10.42 -5.33 -29.24
C LEU A 522 10.13 -6.28 -28.07
N GLN A 523 9.38 -5.85 -27.07
CA GLN A 523 9.00 -6.70 -25.94
C GLN A 523 8.12 -7.87 -26.39
N SER A 524 7.19 -7.65 -27.32
CA SER A 524 6.38 -8.73 -27.91
C SER A 524 7.23 -9.77 -28.67
N ALA A 525 8.44 -9.40 -29.10
CA ALA A 525 9.41 -10.27 -29.75
C ALA A 525 10.40 -10.91 -28.77
N ASP A 526 10.12 -10.89 -27.46
CA ASP A 526 10.97 -11.46 -26.40
C ASP A 526 12.37 -10.83 -26.37
N MET A 527 12.42 -9.53 -26.65
CA MET A 527 13.61 -8.70 -26.51
C MET A 527 13.49 -7.79 -25.29
N HIS A 528 14.61 -7.22 -24.85
CA HIS A 528 14.69 -6.39 -23.65
C HIS A 528 14.88 -4.90 -24.02
N PRO A 529 13.78 -4.15 -24.24
CA PRO A 529 13.82 -2.73 -24.52
C PRO A 529 13.81 -1.87 -23.25
N MET A 530 14.31 -0.65 -23.39
CA MET A 530 14.19 0.41 -22.41
C MET A 530 13.70 1.69 -23.07
N ILE A 531 12.90 2.48 -22.37
CA ILE A 531 12.51 3.82 -22.83
C ILE A 531 13.50 4.82 -22.22
N VAL A 532 14.14 5.61 -23.09
CA VAL A 532 15.13 6.62 -22.69
C VAL A 532 14.52 7.99 -22.91
N PHE A 533 14.21 8.65 -21.80
CA PHE A 533 13.76 10.02 -21.77
C PHE A 533 14.94 10.97 -21.61
N THR A 534 14.98 11.99 -22.47
CA THR A 534 15.93 13.10 -22.39
C THR A 534 15.16 14.42 -22.50
N PRO A 535 15.78 15.59 -22.24
CA PRO A 535 15.07 16.87 -22.31
C PRO A 535 14.37 17.08 -23.66
N GLY A 536 13.03 17.06 -23.64
CA GLY A 536 12.18 17.27 -24.81
C GLY A 536 12.12 16.11 -25.82
N HIS A 537 12.67 14.93 -25.51
CA HIS A 537 12.73 13.81 -26.44
C HIS A 537 12.59 12.44 -25.76
N ALA A 538 12.01 11.48 -26.46
CA ALA A 538 11.85 10.10 -26.01
C ALA A 538 12.37 9.16 -27.10
N GLN A 539 13.17 8.18 -26.68
CA GLN A 539 13.83 7.21 -27.55
C GLN A 539 13.72 5.81 -26.95
N VAL A 540 14.13 4.80 -27.70
CA VAL A 540 14.18 3.42 -27.22
C VAL A 540 15.63 2.96 -27.22
N ALA A 541 16.03 2.23 -26.19
CA ALA A 541 17.21 1.40 -26.23
C ALA A 541 16.80 -0.06 -26.27
N VAL A 542 17.61 -0.92 -26.88
CA VAL A 542 17.38 -2.37 -26.83
C VAL A 542 18.69 -3.11 -26.65
N GLU A 543 18.67 -4.12 -25.77
CA GLU A 543 19.88 -4.88 -25.47
C GLU A 543 20.38 -5.58 -26.73
N THR A 544 21.67 -5.50 -26.99
CA THR A 544 22.30 -6.02 -28.23
C THR A 544 22.18 -7.53 -28.31
N TRP A 545 22.11 -8.19 -27.15
CA TRP A 545 21.78 -9.59 -26.97
C TRP A 545 21.30 -9.83 -25.55
N SER A 546 20.60 -10.93 -25.29
CA SER A 546 20.14 -11.30 -23.94
C SER A 546 21.31 -11.30 -22.95
N GLY A 547 21.23 -10.43 -21.93
CA GLY A 547 22.22 -10.36 -20.84
C GLY A 547 23.60 -9.85 -21.27
N SER A 548 23.71 -9.12 -22.38
CA SER A 548 24.96 -8.51 -22.82
C SER A 548 25.33 -7.25 -22.03
N GLY A 549 24.36 -6.58 -21.41
CA GLY A 549 24.54 -5.28 -20.76
C GLY A 549 24.99 -4.16 -21.70
N GLN A 550 24.87 -4.36 -23.02
CA GLN A 550 25.17 -3.37 -24.06
C GLN A 550 23.91 -3.11 -24.88
N TYR A 551 23.70 -1.87 -25.33
CA TYR A 551 22.43 -1.47 -25.95
C TYR A 551 22.63 -0.69 -27.24
N PHE A 552 21.73 -0.91 -28.19
CA PHE A 552 21.51 0.00 -29.29
C PHE A 552 20.57 1.13 -28.86
N LEU A 553 20.90 2.37 -29.19
CA LEU A 553 19.95 3.49 -29.15
C LEU A 553 19.18 3.54 -30.47
N ILE A 554 17.86 3.66 -30.40
CA ILE A 554 16.93 3.66 -31.53
C ILE A 554 16.23 5.03 -31.60
N GLU A 555 16.48 5.75 -32.69
CA GLU A 555 15.83 7.02 -33.01
C GLU A 555 14.51 6.77 -33.76
N THR A 556 13.43 6.55 -33.00
CA THR A 556 12.13 6.12 -33.54
C THR A 556 11.43 7.18 -34.40
N THR A 557 11.88 8.44 -34.34
CA THR A 557 11.32 9.54 -35.15
C THR A 557 11.74 9.51 -36.63
N LYS A 558 12.62 8.60 -37.04
CA LYS A 558 12.99 8.37 -38.44
C LYS A 558 11.85 7.68 -39.21
N LEU A 559 10.78 8.42 -39.46
CA LEU A 559 9.61 7.99 -40.23
C LEU A 559 9.30 9.01 -41.33
N PRO A 560 9.18 8.59 -42.61
CA PRO A 560 9.31 7.23 -43.12
C PRO A 560 10.76 6.72 -43.08
N PHE A 561 10.91 5.39 -43.07
CA PHE A 561 12.17 4.66 -43.10
C PHE A 561 12.23 3.76 -44.34
N ASP A 562 13.25 3.96 -45.18
CA ASP A 562 13.42 3.24 -46.44
C ASP A 562 14.47 2.11 -46.36
N ALA A 563 15.02 1.85 -45.17
CA ALA A 563 15.99 0.79 -44.88
C ALA A 563 17.28 0.84 -45.72
N THR A 564 17.69 2.01 -46.20
CA THR A 564 19.03 2.17 -46.79
C THR A 564 20.10 2.09 -45.70
N VAL A 565 21.36 1.81 -46.06
CA VAL A 565 22.48 1.78 -45.10
C VAL A 565 22.60 3.10 -44.32
N ASN A 566 22.38 4.23 -44.99
CA ASN A 566 22.36 5.53 -44.32
C ASN A 566 21.18 5.66 -43.36
N ASP A 567 20.01 5.13 -43.70
CA ASP A 567 18.85 5.18 -42.81
C ASP A 567 19.08 4.31 -41.57
N VAL A 568 19.64 3.11 -41.74
CA VAL A 568 19.98 2.22 -40.62
C VAL A 568 20.95 2.91 -39.66
N ASN A 569 22.01 3.56 -40.18
CA ASN A 569 22.96 4.31 -39.35
C ASN A 569 22.35 5.53 -38.65
N ASN A 570 21.24 6.07 -39.20
CA ASN A 570 20.51 7.19 -38.60
C ASN A 570 19.40 6.74 -37.63
N LEU A 571 18.98 5.47 -37.70
CA LEU A 571 18.01 4.84 -36.82
C LEU A 571 18.70 4.22 -35.60
N ILE A 572 19.79 3.48 -35.81
CA ILE A 572 20.42 2.63 -34.81
C ILE A 572 21.84 3.14 -34.54
N ALA A 573 22.13 3.45 -33.29
CA ALA A 573 23.48 3.73 -32.83
C ALA A 573 23.91 2.67 -31.80
N TYR A 574 25.03 2.00 -32.05
CA TYR A 574 25.67 1.14 -31.05
C TYR A 574 26.46 2.01 -30.08
N TYR A 575 26.14 1.92 -28.79
CA TYR A 575 26.89 2.60 -27.73
C TYR A 575 27.53 1.55 -26.82
N SER A 576 28.83 1.70 -26.60
CA SER A 576 29.50 1.03 -25.50
C SER A 576 28.99 1.56 -24.15
N SER A 577 29.33 0.90 -23.04
CA SER A 577 29.07 1.43 -21.69
C SER A 577 29.59 2.87 -21.51
N GLU A 578 30.80 3.17 -22.00
CA GLU A 578 31.38 4.52 -21.91
C GLU A 578 30.58 5.53 -22.76
N ASP A 579 30.16 5.14 -23.96
CA ASP A 579 29.34 6.00 -24.82
C ASP A 579 27.97 6.28 -24.21
N TRP A 580 27.34 5.29 -23.58
CA TRP A 580 26.09 5.48 -22.85
C TRP A 580 26.24 6.41 -21.66
N ALA A 581 27.29 6.24 -20.85
CA ALA A 581 27.57 7.11 -19.72
C ALA A 581 27.80 8.56 -20.18
N ASN A 582 28.57 8.74 -21.25
CA ASN A 582 28.81 10.05 -21.86
C ASN A 582 27.53 10.67 -22.42
N TYR A 583 26.72 9.88 -23.13
CA TYR A 583 25.45 10.32 -23.71
C TYR A 583 24.49 10.81 -22.63
N LEU A 584 24.21 9.98 -21.63
CA LEU A 584 23.28 10.31 -20.55
C LEU A 584 23.82 11.46 -19.67
N GLY A 585 25.12 11.47 -19.39
CA GLY A 585 25.76 12.56 -18.64
C GLY A 585 25.65 13.92 -19.36
N GLN A 586 25.85 13.96 -20.68
CA GLN A 586 25.62 15.17 -21.48
C GLN A 586 24.14 15.60 -21.45
N LYS A 587 23.22 14.64 -21.52
CA LYS A 587 21.77 14.92 -21.44
C LYS A 587 21.35 15.42 -20.06
N GLN A 588 21.96 14.93 -18.98
CA GLN A 588 21.74 15.46 -17.63
C GLN A 588 22.20 16.90 -17.50
N GLN A 589 23.34 17.28 -18.11
CA GLN A 589 23.78 18.68 -18.14
C GLN A 589 22.78 19.56 -18.91
N GLN A 590 22.31 19.11 -20.08
CA GLN A 590 21.27 19.81 -20.85
C GLN A 590 19.95 19.94 -20.06
N ALA A 591 19.60 18.92 -19.27
CA ALA A 591 18.42 18.91 -18.43
C ALA A 591 18.46 20.02 -17.38
N GLN A 592 19.62 20.18 -16.71
CA GLN A 592 19.84 21.23 -15.71
C GLN A 592 19.68 22.65 -16.29
N GLU A 593 20.09 22.86 -17.54
CA GLU A 593 19.98 24.17 -18.21
C GLU A 593 18.57 24.48 -18.72
N SER A 594 17.84 23.46 -19.17
CA SER A 594 16.52 23.60 -19.81
C SER A 594 15.34 23.40 -18.87
N GLY A 595 15.59 22.94 -17.64
CA GLY A 595 14.55 22.48 -16.72
C GLY A 595 13.91 21.14 -17.12
N GLY A 596 14.54 20.39 -18.03
CA GLY A 596 14.13 19.03 -18.41
C GLY A 596 14.66 17.97 -17.44
N MET A 597 14.55 16.69 -17.83
CA MET A 597 15.09 15.56 -17.07
C MET A 597 15.66 14.47 -17.97
N VAL A 598 16.46 13.58 -17.37
CA VAL A 598 16.86 12.29 -17.95
C VAL A 598 16.25 11.18 -17.10
N TYR A 599 15.56 10.25 -17.73
CA TYR A 599 14.92 9.12 -17.06
C TYR A 599 15.00 7.88 -17.94
N VAL A 600 15.37 6.74 -17.38
CA VAL A 600 15.47 5.47 -18.11
C VAL A 600 14.47 4.51 -17.49
N VAL A 601 13.58 3.97 -18.31
CA VAL A 601 12.57 3.00 -17.89
C VAL A 601 12.93 1.65 -18.48
N ASP A 602 13.25 0.69 -17.63
CA ASP A 602 13.33 -0.72 -18.03
C ASP A 602 11.90 -1.24 -18.26
N CYS A 603 11.64 -1.73 -19.48
CA CYS A 603 10.28 -2.13 -19.87
C CYS A 603 9.81 -3.42 -19.18
N ASP A 604 10.72 -4.23 -18.65
CA ASP A 604 10.38 -5.49 -18.00
C ASP A 604 9.87 -5.28 -16.56
N LEU A 605 10.08 -4.08 -16.00
CA LEU A 605 9.63 -3.71 -14.66
C LEU A 605 8.11 -3.54 -14.53
N ALA A 606 7.34 -3.52 -15.63
CA ALA A 606 5.91 -3.24 -15.59
C ALA A 606 5.17 -4.15 -14.59
N LYS A 607 5.47 -5.45 -14.62
CA LYS A 607 4.88 -6.43 -13.70
C LYS A 607 5.38 -6.24 -12.27
N ASP A 608 6.69 -6.04 -12.10
CA ASP A 608 7.34 -5.96 -10.79
C ASP A 608 6.94 -4.69 -10.02
N LEU A 609 6.63 -3.61 -10.74
CA LEU A 609 6.16 -2.34 -10.18
C LEU A 609 4.62 -2.25 -10.12
N ASN A 610 3.91 -3.33 -10.46
CA ASN A 610 2.45 -3.39 -10.57
C ASN A 610 1.86 -2.29 -11.48
N ILE A 611 2.54 -1.97 -12.57
CA ILE A 611 2.12 -0.99 -13.55
C ILE A 611 1.41 -1.73 -14.68
N LYS A 612 0.12 -1.45 -14.83
CA LYS A 612 -0.71 -2.09 -15.84
C LYS A 612 -1.65 -1.08 -16.47
N GLY A 613 -1.64 -1.04 -17.81
CA GLY A 613 -2.58 -0.31 -18.62
C GLY A 613 -3.99 -0.89 -18.58
N LEU A 614 -4.98 -0.06 -18.87
CA LEU A 614 -6.33 -0.52 -19.13
C LEU A 614 -6.31 -1.31 -20.44
N ALA A 615 -6.69 -2.59 -20.39
CA ALA A 615 -6.93 -3.36 -21.60
C ALA A 615 -8.20 -2.80 -22.26
N TYR A 616 -8.00 -1.88 -23.21
CA TYR A 616 -9.03 -1.09 -23.88
C TYR A 616 -9.19 -1.53 -25.34
#